data_AF-A0A7C9CYB9-F1
#
_entry.id   AF-A0A7C9CYB9-F1
#
_cell.length_a   1.000
_cell.length_b   1.000
_cell.length_c   1.000
_cell.angle_alpha   90.00
_cell.angle_beta   90.00
_cell.angle_gamma   90.00
#
_symmetry.space_group_name_H-M   'P 1'
#
loop_
_entity.id
_entity.type
_entity.pdbx_description
1 polymer ?
#
loop_
_entity_poly.entity_id
_entity_poly.type
_entity_poly.pdbx_seq_one_letter_code
_entity_poly.pdbx_strand_id
1 'polypeptide(L)'
;MDNCNIDKVLLEEGSSSSSSSSSSSFSFLFTSSSSSSSDGLSFVINDSDDEIILLAVGMLLHQQETQHMAFLLQLMQAVEELTPSASRPSRRRKTAKRRDEQKANNIIVELVTSHFKHFKTVNTEMTQIFKDLATIIGEKVTAAKEAVRVRDDYEKVKNELKLRKNELRLRKSELKLKKNELKLSKQVQRETIYDDRIMMMDTSRMTPEDAAYYEE
;
A
#
# COMPACT_ATOMS: atom_id res chain seq x y z
N MET A 1 -14.12 -56.27 0.49
CA MET A 1 -12.75 -56.79 0.48
C MET A 1 -11.95 -55.84 -0.39
N ASP A 2 -11.10 -54.94 0.06
CA ASP A 2 -10.44 -54.69 1.35
C ASP A 2 -10.15 -53.18 1.41
N ASN A 3 -10.59 -52.44 2.43
CA ASN A 3 -9.83 -52.05 3.63
C ASN A 3 -8.40 -51.55 3.36
N CYS A 4 -8.23 -50.23 3.25
CA CYS A 4 -6.95 -49.56 3.52
C CYS A 4 -7.12 -48.54 4.66
N ASN A 5 -6.55 -48.91 5.81
CA ASN A 5 -6.18 -48.10 6.99
C ASN A 5 -5.52 -46.78 6.54
N ILE A 6 -5.85 -45.59 7.06
CA ILE A 6 -5.69 -45.06 8.43
C ILE A 6 -4.29 -45.28 9.00
N ASP A 7 -3.39 -44.35 8.72
CA ASP A 7 -2.27 -44.05 9.62
C ASP A 7 -2.48 -42.66 10.24
N LYS A 8 -2.80 -42.72 11.54
CA LYS A 8 -2.73 -41.64 12.52
C LYS A 8 -1.26 -41.29 12.73
N VAL A 9 -0.88 -40.05 12.50
CA VAL A 9 0.29 -39.44 13.14
C VAL A 9 -0.22 -38.57 14.28
N LEU A 10 0.15 -38.98 15.49
CA LEU A 10 -0.25 -38.45 16.79
C LEU A 10 1.05 -38.18 17.55
N LEU A 11 1.52 -36.94 17.56
CA LEU A 11 2.60 -36.39 18.39
C LEU A 11 2.50 -34.85 18.24
N GLU A 12 2.52 -34.00 19.25
CA GLU A 12 2.59 -34.15 20.70
C GLU A 12 2.21 -32.77 21.27
N GLU A 13 1.44 -32.72 22.35
CA GLU A 13 1.13 -31.48 23.04
C GLU A 13 2.36 -31.00 23.84
N GLY A 14 2.92 -29.86 23.46
CA GLY A 14 3.95 -29.14 24.20
C GLY A 14 3.39 -27.87 24.81
N SER A 15 2.79 -28.00 26.01
CA SER A 15 2.42 -26.88 26.86
C SER A 15 3.65 -26.36 27.61
N SER A 16 4.08 -25.12 27.35
CA SER A 16 4.92 -24.36 28.28
C SER A 16 4.62 -22.87 28.19
N SER A 17 3.76 -22.44 29.11
CA SER A 17 3.58 -21.06 29.53
C SER A 17 4.83 -20.55 30.25
N SER A 18 5.54 -19.59 29.69
CA SER A 18 6.45 -18.71 30.43
C SER A 18 6.18 -17.26 30.03
N SER A 19 5.44 -16.58 30.89
CA SER A 19 5.29 -15.13 30.91
C SER A 19 6.62 -14.51 31.35
N SER A 20 7.41 -14.04 30.40
CA SER A 20 8.49 -13.09 30.65
C SER A 20 8.12 -11.75 30.02
N SER A 21 7.73 -10.81 30.88
CA SER A 21 7.62 -9.39 30.59
C SER A 21 9.01 -8.84 30.21
N SER A 22 9.32 -8.85 28.93
CA SER A 22 10.45 -8.14 28.35
C SER A 22 9.96 -6.81 27.80
N SER A 23 10.28 -5.72 28.49
CA SER A 23 10.21 -4.35 28.03
C SER A 23 10.87 -4.23 26.64
N SER A 24 10.06 -4.08 25.59
CA SER A 24 10.58 -3.85 24.24
C SER A 24 11.06 -2.40 24.14
N SER A 25 12.34 -2.20 24.37
CA SER A 25 13.05 -1.04 23.83
C SER A 25 13.03 -1.20 22.31
N PHE A 26 12.12 -0.48 21.66
CA PHE A 26 11.98 -0.46 20.20
C PHE A 26 13.14 0.36 19.61
N SER A 27 14.29 -0.28 19.42
CA SER A 27 15.43 0.32 18.74
C SER A 27 15.32 0.02 17.24
N PHE A 28 14.72 0.93 16.47
CA PHE A 28 14.77 0.89 15.01
C PHE A 28 16.18 1.25 14.56
N LEU A 29 17.04 0.24 14.39
CA LEU A 29 18.29 0.37 13.65
C LEU A 29 18.00 0.07 12.17
N PHE A 30 17.73 1.12 11.40
CA PHE A 30 17.71 1.06 9.94
C PHE A 30 19.17 1.06 9.44
N THR A 31 19.69 -0.14 9.18
CA THR A 31 20.93 -0.30 8.42
C THR A 31 20.64 -0.08 6.94
N SER A 32 20.88 1.14 6.48
CA SER A 32 20.88 1.50 5.06
C SER A 32 22.11 0.89 4.37
N SER A 33 21.91 -0.18 3.59
CA SER A 33 22.93 -0.72 2.68
C SER A 33 22.49 -0.55 1.23
N SER A 34 22.96 0.57 0.67
CA SER A 34 23.49 0.78 -0.69
C SER A 34 22.99 -0.01 -1.91
N SER A 35 22.57 0.80 -2.90
CA SER A 35 22.97 0.79 -4.32
C SER A 35 22.44 -0.30 -5.26
N SER A 36 21.46 0.08 -6.08
CA SER A 36 21.40 -0.30 -7.50
C SER A 36 20.60 0.77 -8.25
N SER A 37 21.27 1.44 -9.18
CA SER A 37 20.75 2.47 -10.06
C SER A 37 19.73 1.88 -11.04
N SER A 38 18.47 2.27 -10.90
CA SER A 38 17.52 2.27 -12.01
C SER A 38 16.53 3.40 -11.84
N ASP A 39 16.63 4.40 -12.69
CA ASP A 39 15.70 5.52 -12.84
C ASP A 39 14.28 4.99 -13.03
N GLY A 40 13.48 5.07 -11.97
CA GLY A 40 12.13 4.53 -11.99
C GLY A 40 11.38 4.88 -10.73
N LEU A 41 10.94 6.14 -10.64
CA LEU A 41 9.85 6.64 -9.80
C LEU A 41 9.58 5.75 -8.57
N SER A 42 10.54 5.65 -7.66
CA SER A 42 10.26 5.20 -6.31
C SER A 42 9.34 6.29 -5.76
N PHE A 43 8.05 5.99 -5.71
CA PHE A 43 7.11 6.75 -4.90
C PHE A 43 7.63 6.58 -3.49
N VAL A 44 8.50 7.51 -3.08
CA VAL A 44 8.91 7.69 -1.71
C VAL A 44 7.59 7.97 -1.01
N ILE A 45 7.06 6.95 -0.33
CA ILE A 45 6.12 7.16 0.76
C ILE A 45 6.98 7.89 1.78
N ASN A 46 7.04 9.21 1.59
CA ASN A 46 7.89 10.11 2.33
C ASN A 46 7.55 9.97 3.80
N ASP A 47 8.52 10.29 4.64
CA ASP A 47 8.43 10.47 6.09
C ASP A 47 7.32 11.48 6.53
N SER A 48 6.49 11.97 5.59
CA SER A 48 5.34 12.84 5.78
C SER A 48 4.22 12.21 6.62
N ASP A 49 4.06 10.88 6.63
CA ASP A 49 3.00 10.26 7.44
C ASP A 49 3.31 10.38 8.95
N ASP A 50 4.59 10.34 9.33
CA ASP A 50 5.02 10.52 10.71
C ASP A 50 4.87 11.99 11.16
N GLU A 51 5.15 12.95 10.27
CA GLU A 51 4.93 14.38 10.55
C GLU A 51 3.45 14.73 10.73
N ILE A 52 2.55 14.09 9.97
CA ILE A 52 1.10 14.30 10.09
C ILE A 52 0.59 13.79 11.45
N ILE A 53 1.09 12.65 11.92
CA ILE A 53 0.73 12.11 13.24
C ILE A 53 1.20 13.05 14.36
N LEU A 54 2.44 13.55 14.28
CA LEU A 54 2.99 14.52 15.25
C LEU A 54 2.19 15.82 15.29
N LEU A 55 1.76 16.35 14.14
CA LEU A 55 0.96 17.56 14.06
C LEU A 55 -0.43 17.37 14.70
N ALA A 56 -1.08 16.24 14.44
CA ALA A 56 -2.38 15.91 15.01
C ALA A 56 -2.32 15.77 16.54
N VAL A 57 -1.28 15.12 17.06
CA VAL A 57 -1.04 15.01 18.51
C VAL A 57 -0.80 16.38 19.15
N GLY A 58 -0.02 17.25 18.49
CA GLY A 58 0.24 18.60 18.97
C GLY A 58 -1.02 19.48 19.06
N MET A 59 -1.90 19.41 18.05
CA MET A 59 -3.17 20.15 18.07
C MET A 59 -4.11 19.69 19.19
N LEU A 60 -4.16 18.39 19.46
CA LEU A 60 -4.97 17.81 20.52
C LEU A 60 -4.51 18.24 21.92
N LEU A 61 -3.19 18.23 22.16
CA LEU A 61 -2.62 18.72 23.42
C LEU A 61 -2.96 20.20 23.66
N HIS A 62 -2.81 21.04 22.63
CA HIS A 62 -3.09 22.47 22.74
C HIS A 62 -4.59 22.77 23.02
N GLN A 63 -5.49 21.99 22.42
CA GLN A 63 -6.92 22.12 22.67
C GLN A 63 -7.30 21.75 24.11
N GLN A 64 -6.61 20.77 24.70
CA GLN A 64 -6.85 20.39 26.09
C GLN A 64 -6.42 21.50 27.07
N GLU A 65 -5.26 22.13 26.85
CA GLU A 65 -4.74 23.21 27.68
C GLU A 65 -5.67 24.44 27.69
N THR A 66 -6.21 24.80 26.52
CA THR A 66 -7.12 25.95 26.39
C THR A 66 -8.44 25.73 27.13
N GLN A 67 -9.00 24.51 27.12
CA GLN A 67 -10.20 24.19 27.90
C GLN A 67 -9.95 24.22 29.41
N HIS A 68 -8.82 23.68 29.88
CA HIS A 68 -8.46 23.74 31.30
C HIS A 68 -8.29 25.18 31.80
N MET A 69 -7.69 26.05 30.99
CA MET A 69 -7.55 27.47 31.32
C MET A 69 -8.90 28.19 31.40
N ALA A 70 -9.81 27.95 30.46
CA ALA A 70 -11.15 28.54 30.49
C ALA A 70 -11.93 28.12 31.76
N PHE A 71 -11.82 26.85 32.15
CA PHE A 71 -12.43 26.35 33.39
C PHE A 71 -11.86 27.03 34.64
N LEU A 72 -10.53 27.18 34.73
CA LEU A 72 -9.89 27.87 35.86
C LEU A 72 -10.36 29.32 35.99
N LEU A 73 -10.49 30.04 34.88
CA LEU A 73 -11.00 31.42 34.87
C LEU A 73 -12.44 31.48 35.39
N GLN A 74 -13.29 30.54 34.96
CA GLN A 74 -14.69 30.48 35.41
C GLN A 74 -14.80 30.15 36.90
N LEU A 75 -13.90 29.30 37.41
CA LEU A 75 -13.82 28.94 38.82
C LEU A 75 -13.34 30.13 39.68
N MET A 76 -12.33 30.87 39.20
CA MET A 76 -11.87 32.09 39.86
C MET A 76 -12.97 33.15 39.93
N GLN A 77 -13.71 33.36 38.85
CA GLN A 77 -14.82 34.32 38.81
C GLN A 77 -15.96 33.92 39.75
N ALA A 78 -16.32 32.64 39.79
CA ALA A 78 -17.32 32.13 40.72
C ALA A 78 -16.88 32.32 42.19
N VAL A 79 -15.59 32.12 42.50
CA VAL A 79 -15.04 32.36 43.84
C VAL A 79 -15.04 33.86 44.19
N GLU A 80 -14.76 34.73 43.23
CA GLU A 80 -14.76 36.19 43.43
C GLU A 80 -16.17 36.72 43.75
N GLU A 81 -17.21 36.25 43.05
CA GLU A 81 -18.61 36.60 43.33
C GLU A 81 -19.08 36.16 44.72
N LEU A 82 -18.42 35.16 45.30
CA LEU A 82 -18.71 34.63 46.63
C LEU A 82 -18.02 35.41 47.76
N THR A 83 -17.11 36.33 47.43
CA THR A 83 -16.47 37.18 48.45
C THR A 83 -17.46 38.25 48.95
N PRO A 84 -17.91 38.19 50.21
CA PRO A 84 -18.95 39.08 50.69
C PRO A 84 -18.40 40.51 50.82
N SER A 85 -19.01 41.46 50.10
CA SER A 85 -18.67 42.89 50.22
C SER A 85 -18.70 43.34 51.69
N ALA A 86 -17.62 43.96 52.15
CA ALA A 86 -17.31 44.14 53.59
C ALA A 86 -18.25 45.07 54.38
N SER A 87 -19.36 45.56 53.83
CA SER A 87 -20.23 46.55 54.48
C SER A 87 -21.59 45.96 54.90
N ARG A 88 -21.78 45.63 56.20
CA ARG A 88 -23.08 45.65 56.93
C ARG A 88 -22.95 45.17 58.41
N PRO A 89 -23.94 45.39 59.31
CA PRO A 89 -23.85 45.11 60.76
C PRO A 89 -24.51 43.79 61.23
N SER A 90 -24.39 43.44 62.54
CA SER A 90 -23.83 42.14 62.97
C SER A 90 -24.71 41.05 63.65
N ARG A 91 -26.03 41.18 63.88
CA ARG A 91 -26.68 40.28 64.90
C ARG A 91 -27.57 39.12 64.44
N ARG A 92 -28.04 39.03 63.19
CA ARG A 92 -28.82 37.88 62.65
C ARG A 92 -28.02 36.96 61.68
N ARG A 93 -26.69 37.08 61.66
CA ARG A 93 -25.81 36.62 60.56
C ARG A 93 -25.53 35.12 60.43
N LYS A 94 -25.56 34.34 61.51
CA LYS A 94 -24.96 33.00 61.49
C LYS A 94 -25.70 32.02 60.58
N THR A 95 -27.04 32.05 60.57
CA THR A 95 -27.87 31.17 59.73
C THR A 95 -27.89 31.60 58.27
N ALA A 96 -27.90 32.91 57.99
CA ALA A 96 -27.81 33.43 56.63
C ALA A 96 -26.45 33.08 55.99
N LYS A 97 -25.35 33.31 56.71
CA LYS A 97 -23.99 32.98 56.26
C LYS A 97 -23.84 31.51 55.86
N ARG A 98 -24.38 30.59 56.67
CA ARG A 98 -24.37 29.15 56.35
C ARG A 98 -25.17 28.81 55.09
N ARG A 99 -26.30 29.48 54.84
CA ARG A 99 -27.08 29.28 53.62
C ARG A 99 -26.33 29.78 52.39
N ASP A 100 -25.69 30.93 52.50
CA ASP A 100 -24.91 31.50 51.39
C ASP A 100 -23.66 30.65 51.13
N GLU A 101 -22.95 30.20 52.17
CA GLU A 101 -21.85 29.23 52.06
C GLU A 101 -22.30 27.89 51.46
N GLN A 102 -23.48 27.38 51.83
CA GLN A 102 -24.03 26.16 51.21
C GLN A 102 -24.38 26.37 49.75
N LYS A 103 -24.99 27.51 49.38
CA LYS A 103 -25.27 27.85 47.98
C LYS A 103 -23.99 27.93 47.16
N ALA A 104 -22.97 28.60 47.71
CA ALA A 104 -21.64 28.71 47.13
C ALA A 104 -21.03 27.33 46.85
N ASN A 105 -21.02 26.47 47.87
CA ASN A 105 -20.50 25.12 47.75
C ASN A 105 -21.29 24.28 46.75
N ASN A 106 -22.62 24.40 46.72
CA ASN A 106 -23.46 23.71 45.75
C ASN A 106 -23.15 24.15 44.32
N ILE A 107 -22.95 25.45 44.08
CA ILE A 107 -22.57 25.99 42.76
C ILE A 107 -21.20 25.43 42.34
N ILE A 108 -20.21 25.43 43.24
CA ILE A 108 -18.88 24.89 42.95
C ILE A 108 -18.97 23.39 42.62
N VAL A 109 -19.73 22.62 43.41
CA VAL A 109 -19.91 21.17 43.18
C VAL A 109 -20.62 20.92 41.84
N GLU A 110 -21.65 21.68 41.50
CA GLU A 110 -22.35 21.56 40.23
C GLU A 110 -21.43 21.90 39.04
N LEU A 111 -20.66 22.99 39.13
CA LEU A 111 -19.71 23.41 38.09
C LEU A 111 -18.64 22.32 37.86
N VAL A 112 -18.06 21.82 38.96
CA VAL A 112 -17.03 20.77 38.92
C VAL A 112 -17.60 19.46 38.35
N THR A 113 -18.77 19.02 38.80
CA THR A 113 -19.39 17.77 38.31
C THR A 113 -19.82 17.87 36.84
N SER A 114 -20.33 19.03 36.41
CA SER A 114 -20.65 19.30 35.01
C SER A 114 -19.39 19.24 34.13
N HIS A 115 -18.30 19.90 34.55
CA HIS A 115 -17.02 19.87 33.85
C HIS A 115 -16.46 18.45 33.73
N PHE A 116 -16.51 17.65 34.80
CA PHE A 116 -16.06 16.25 34.75
C PHE A 116 -16.93 15.36 33.84
N LYS A 117 -18.24 15.61 33.76
CA LYS A 117 -19.10 14.91 32.81
C LYS A 117 -18.72 15.24 31.37
N HIS A 118 -18.56 16.52 31.06
CA HIS A 118 -18.12 16.97 29.73
C HIS A 118 -16.73 16.39 29.38
N PHE A 119 -15.80 16.36 30.32
CA PHE A 119 -14.47 15.79 30.08
C PHE A 119 -14.54 14.29 29.74
N LYS A 120 -15.42 13.54 30.44
CA LYS A 120 -15.64 12.13 30.13
C LYS A 120 -16.22 11.92 28.72
N THR A 121 -17.20 12.73 28.31
CA THR A 121 -17.79 12.63 26.97
C THR A 121 -16.77 12.97 25.88
N VAL A 122 -15.98 14.03 26.07
CA VAL A 122 -14.89 14.40 25.13
C VAL A 122 -13.86 13.28 25.01
N ASN A 123 -13.45 12.66 26.10
CA ASN A 123 -12.49 11.55 26.04
C ASN A 123 -13.06 10.34 25.29
N THR A 124 -14.36 10.05 25.46
CA THR A 124 -14.99 8.95 24.69
C THR A 124 -15.07 9.27 23.20
N GLU A 125 -15.40 10.51 22.83
CA GLU A 125 -15.42 10.96 21.44
C GLU A 125 -14.01 10.93 20.83
N MET A 126 -13.01 11.44 21.54
CA MET A 126 -11.60 11.40 21.12
C MET A 126 -11.12 9.95 20.91
N THR A 127 -11.47 9.04 21.81
CA THR A 127 -11.14 7.61 21.67
C THR A 127 -11.81 7.01 20.43
N GLN A 128 -13.05 7.41 20.14
CA GLN A 128 -13.76 6.95 18.94
C GLN A 128 -13.10 7.49 17.67
N ILE A 129 -12.74 8.78 17.64
CA ILE A 129 -12.01 9.40 16.52
C ILE A 129 -10.70 8.66 16.25
N PHE A 130 -9.94 8.27 17.29
CA PHE A 130 -8.72 7.49 17.11
C PHE A 130 -8.98 6.10 16.52
N LYS A 131 -10.06 5.41 16.93
CA LYS A 131 -10.43 4.11 16.35
C LYS A 131 -10.80 4.24 14.88
N ASP A 132 -11.57 5.27 14.54
CA ASP A 132 -11.98 5.55 13.17
C ASP A 132 -10.75 5.88 12.31
N LEU A 133 -9.84 6.72 12.83
CA LEU A 133 -8.58 7.05 12.15
C LEU A 133 -7.71 5.81 11.94
N ALA A 134 -7.55 4.95 12.95
CA ALA A 134 -6.79 3.70 12.82
C ALA A 134 -7.41 2.77 11.77
N THR A 135 -8.74 2.72 11.69
CA THR A 135 -9.47 1.95 10.67
C THR A 135 -9.20 2.50 9.27
N ILE A 136 -9.31 3.82 9.08
CA ILE A 136 -9.02 4.50 7.80
C ILE A 136 -7.57 4.27 7.37
N ILE A 137 -6.61 4.35 8.29
CA ILE A 137 -5.20 4.07 8.00
C ILE A 137 -5.03 2.61 7.55
N GLY A 138 -5.65 1.66 8.27
CA GLY A 138 -5.64 0.25 7.89
C GLY A 138 -6.17 0.01 6.48
N GLU A 139 -7.33 0.59 6.15
CA GLU A 139 -7.93 0.53 4.81
C GLU A 139 -6.99 1.12 3.75
N LYS A 140 -6.42 2.31 3.97
CA LYS A 140 -5.47 2.93 3.04
C LYS A 140 -4.22 2.09 2.81
N VAL A 141 -3.66 1.48 3.86
CA VAL A 141 -2.51 0.57 3.75
C VAL A 141 -2.87 -0.66 2.92
N THR A 142 -4.04 -1.25 3.14
CA THR A 142 -4.49 -2.40 2.33
C THR A 142 -4.70 -2.03 0.86
N ALA A 143 -5.32 -0.88 0.58
CA ALA A 143 -5.52 -0.36 -0.76
C ALA A 143 -4.18 -0.06 -1.47
N ALA A 144 -3.21 0.51 -0.76
CA ALA A 144 -1.87 0.75 -1.30
C ALA A 144 -1.17 -0.57 -1.66
N LYS A 145 -1.28 -1.59 -0.80
CA LYS A 145 -0.72 -2.93 -1.07
C LYS A 145 -1.36 -3.59 -2.29
N GLU A 146 -2.67 -3.45 -2.46
CA GLU A 146 -3.38 -3.96 -3.64
C GLU A 146 -2.95 -3.21 -4.91
N ALA A 147 -2.82 -1.89 -4.86
CA ALA A 147 -2.34 -1.08 -5.98
C ALA A 147 -0.93 -1.48 -6.44
N VAL A 148 -0.04 -1.85 -5.51
CA VAL A 148 1.29 -2.41 -5.84
C VAL A 148 1.15 -3.74 -6.57
N ARG A 149 0.31 -4.67 -6.09
CA ARG A 149 0.08 -5.95 -6.78
C ARG A 149 -0.45 -5.78 -8.21
N VAL A 150 -1.42 -4.88 -8.39
CA VAL A 150 -1.99 -4.58 -9.72
C VAL A 150 -0.92 -4.02 -10.66
N ARG A 151 -0.02 -3.17 -10.15
CA ARG A 151 1.11 -2.65 -10.92
C ARG A 151 2.04 -3.77 -11.38
N ASP A 152 2.43 -4.66 -10.48
CA ASP A 152 3.32 -5.78 -10.79
C ASP A 152 2.70 -6.72 -11.84
N ASP A 153 1.40 -7.01 -11.71
CA ASP A 153 0.69 -7.86 -12.67
C ASP A 153 0.55 -7.18 -14.03
N TYR A 154 0.31 -5.87 -14.07
CA TYR A 154 0.36 -5.09 -15.31
C TYR A 154 1.73 -5.17 -15.99
N GLU A 155 2.83 -5.07 -15.24
CA GLU A 155 4.17 -5.19 -15.78
C GLU A 155 4.46 -6.59 -16.35
N LYS A 156 4.00 -7.65 -15.67
CA LYS A 156 4.09 -9.03 -16.20
C LYS A 156 3.37 -9.17 -17.53
N VAL A 157 2.11 -8.72 -17.62
CA VAL A 157 1.31 -8.76 -18.85
C VAL A 157 1.97 -7.97 -19.98
N LYS A 158 2.51 -6.78 -19.67
CA LYS A 158 3.25 -5.95 -20.62
C LYS A 158 4.48 -6.68 -21.17
N ASN A 159 5.22 -7.39 -20.34
CA ASN A 159 6.40 -8.16 -20.75
C ASN A 159 6.02 -9.39 -21.57
N GLU A 160 4.98 -10.12 -21.18
CA GLU A 160 4.46 -11.25 -21.97
C GLU A 160 4.01 -10.80 -23.37
N LEU A 161 3.32 -9.66 -23.46
CA LEU A 161 2.89 -9.11 -24.75
C LEU A 161 4.08 -8.74 -25.65
N LYS A 162 5.15 -8.17 -25.08
CA LYS A 162 6.39 -7.89 -25.83
C LYS A 162 7.02 -9.18 -26.36
N LEU A 163 7.04 -10.24 -25.54
CA LEU A 163 7.59 -11.53 -25.93
C LEU A 163 6.78 -12.16 -27.07
N ARG A 164 5.44 -12.23 -26.96
CA ARG A 164 4.55 -12.71 -28.04
C ARG A 164 4.71 -11.90 -29.34
N LYS A 165 4.89 -10.58 -29.23
CA LYS A 165 5.15 -9.72 -30.41
C LYS A 165 6.46 -10.10 -31.11
N ASN A 166 7.51 -10.42 -30.34
CA ASN A 166 8.80 -10.84 -30.89
C ASN A 166 8.71 -12.24 -31.54
N GLU A 167 8.01 -13.18 -30.91
CA GLU A 167 7.76 -14.51 -31.49
C GLU A 167 7.01 -14.42 -32.83
N LEU A 168 5.98 -13.57 -32.92
CA LEU A 168 5.26 -13.33 -34.17
C LEU A 168 6.16 -12.73 -35.26
N ARG A 169 7.09 -11.83 -34.89
CA ARG A 169 8.08 -11.30 -35.83
C ARG A 169 9.01 -12.40 -36.35
N LEU A 170 9.47 -13.29 -35.47
CA LEU A 170 10.33 -14.42 -35.83
C LEU A 170 9.62 -15.40 -36.77
N ARG A 171 8.38 -15.81 -36.44
CA ARG A 171 7.56 -16.66 -37.33
C ARG A 171 7.34 -16.03 -38.70
N LYS A 172 7.13 -14.70 -38.74
CA LYS A 172 6.99 -13.98 -40.01
C LYS A 172 8.28 -14.01 -40.84
N SER A 173 9.45 -13.89 -40.23
CA SER A 173 10.73 -14.05 -40.95
C SER A 173 10.95 -15.49 -41.44
N GLU A 174 10.65 -16.50 -40.61
CA GLU A 174 10.77 -17.91 -41.01
C GLU A 174 9.88 -18.24 -42.21
N LEU A 175 8.63 -17.76 -42.22
CA LEU A 175 7.73 -17.94 -43.36
C LEU A 175 8.25 -17.27 -44.64
N LYS A 176 8.91 -16.10 -44.52
CA LYS A 176 9.55 -15.45 -45.66
C LYS A 176 10.72 -16.27 -46.19
N LEU A 177 11.55 -16.84 -45.31
CA LEU A 177 12.66 -17.70 -45.71
C LEU A 177 12.15 -18.97 -46.41
N LYS A 178 11.18 -19.69 -45.83
CA LYS A 178 10.56 -20.87 -46.45
C LYS A 178 9.96 -20.55 -47.83
N LYS A 179 9.33 -19.38 -47.99
CA LYS A 179 8.82 -18.92 -49.28
C LYS A 179 9.93 -18.71 -50.31
N ASN A 180 11.08 -18.18 -49.89
CA ASN A 180 12.24 -17.98 -50.76
C ASN A 180 12.91 -19.31 -51.12
N GLU A 181 13.08 -20.22 -50.15
CA GLU A 181 13.58 -21.58 -50.38
C GLU A 181 12.71 -22.34 -51.40
N LEU A 182 11.38 -22.25 -51.27
CA LEU A 182 10.45 -22.88 -52.22
C LEU A 182 10.61 -22.29 -53.64
N LYS A 183 10.83 -20.97 -53.75
CA LYS A 183 11.07 -20.32 -55.06
C LYS A 183 12.38 -20.81 -55.69
N LEU A 184 13.46 -20.90 -54.90
CA LEU A 184 14.75 -21.40 -55.36
C LEU A 184 14.65 -22.88 -55.77
N SER A 185 13.99 -23.71 -54.96
CA SER A 185 13.78 -25.13 -55.28
C SER A 185 13.01 -25.30 -56.61
N LYS A 186 11.96 -24.50 -56.85
CA LYS A 186 11.25 -24.49 -58.14
C LYS A 186 12.12 -24.00 -59.30
N GLN A 187 13.05 -23.09 -59.05
CA GLN A 187 13.99 -22.63 -60.07
C GLN A 187 14.98 -23.74 -60.45
N VAL A 188 15.61 -24.36 -59.45
CA VAL A 188 16.53 -25.49 -59.64
C VAL A 188 15.84 -26.66 -60.36
N GLN A 189 14.60 -26.98 -60.01
CA GLN A 189 13.80 -27.99 -60.73
C GLN A 189 13.56 -27.63 -62.20
N ARG A 190 13.38 -26.35 -62.53
CA ARG A 190 13.24 -25.94 -63.93
C ARG A 190 14.56 -26.06 -64.68
N GLU A 191 15.67 -25.62 -64.07
CA GLU A 191 17.01 -25.72 -64.65
C GLU A 191 17.38 -27.18 -64.94
N THR A 192 17.19 -28.08 -63.99
CA THR A 192 17.41 -29.53 -64.18
C THR A 192 16.58 -30.13 -65.33
N ILE A 193 15.30 -29.75 -65.47
CA ILE A 193 14.47 -30.19 -66.60
C ILE A 193 15.00 -29.65 -67.94
N TYR A 194 15.53 -28.42 -67.96
CA TYR A 194 16.16 -27.87 -69.16
C TYR A 194 17.45 -28.60 -69.51
N ASP A 195 18.30 -28.87 -68.53
CA ASP A 195 19.54 -29.62 -68.71
C ASP A 195 19.27 -31.05 -69.23
N ASP A 196 18.31 -31.76 -68.63
CA ASP A 196 17.88 -33.09 -69.10
C ASP A 196 17.35 -33.05 -70.53
N ARG A 197 16.58 -32.01 -70.89
CA ARG A 197 16.07 -31.83 -72.26
C ARG A 197 17.21 -31.57 -73.26
N ILE A 198 18.23 -30.79 -72.89
CA ILE A 198 19.40 -30.55 -73.72
C ILE A 198 20.18 -31.85 -73.93
N MET A 199 20.38 -32.65 -72.88
CA MET A 199 21.08 -33.94 -72.97
C MET A 199 20.36 -34.98 -73.83
N MET A 200 19.03 -34.94 -73.90
CA MET A 200 18.22 -35.85 -74.72
C MET A 200 18.03 -35.40 -76.17
N MET A 201 18.48 -34.20 -76.55
CA MET A 201 18.45 -33.79 -77.96
C MET A 201 19.47 -34.62 -78.75
N ASP A 202 19.00 -35.40 -79.70
CA ASP A 202 19.83 -36.25 -80.54
C ASP A 202 20.66 -35.39 -81.53
N THR A 203 21.91 -35.14 -81.17
CA THR A 203 22.84 -34.33 -81.98
C THR A 203 23.24 -35.01 -83.30
N SER A 204 22.87 -36.28 -83.50
CA SER A 204 23.16 -37.03 -84.73
C SER A 204 22.46 -36.48 -85.98
N ARG A 205 21.42 -35.64 -85.83
CA ARG A 205 20.73 -34.96 -86.95
C ARG A 205 21.21 -33.53 -87.20
N MET A 206 22.19 -33.04 -86.44
CA MET A 206 22.70 -31.68 -86.58
C MET A 206 23.63 -31.61 -87.79
N THR A 207 23.42 -30.64 -88.68
CA THR A 207 24.31 -30.46 -89.83
C THR A 207 25.67 -29.91 -89.36
N PRO A 208 26.78 -30.18 -90.06
CA PRO A 208 28.10 -29.66 -89.68
C PRO A 208 28.16 -28.12 -89.61
N GLU A 209 27.31 -27.44 -90.39
CA GLU A 209 27.18 -25.98 -90.42
C GLU A 209 26.52 -25.44 -89.14
N ASP A 210 25.52 -26.14 -88.61
CA ASP A 210 24.85 -25.79 -87.35
C ASP A 210 25.72 -26.07 -86.12
N ALA A 211 26.58 -27.09 -86.19
CA ALA A 211 27.50 -27.43 -85.10
C ALA A 211 28.59 -26.36 -84.93
N ALA A 212 29.09 -25.79 -86.04
CA ALA A 212 30.12 -24.74 -86.01
C ALA A 212 29.65 -23.45 -85.33
N TYR A 213 28.33 -23.17 -85.29
CA TYR A 213 27.76 -21.98 -84.64
C TYR A 213 27.91 -21.96 -83.11
N TYR A 214 28.14 -23.13 -82.49
CA TYR A 214 28.27 -23.23 -81.03
C TYR A 214 29.73 -23.38 -80.56
N GLU A 215 30.71 -23.41 -81.48
CA GLU A 215 32.15 -23.52 -81.17
C GLU A 215 32.94 -22.18 -81.20
N GLU A 216 32.36 -21.09 -81.72
CA GLU A 216 32.91 -19.71 -81.63
C GLU A 216 32.52 -19.00 -80.33
#